data_AF-A0A4V1AIJ0-F1
#
_entry.id   AF-A0A4V1AIJ0-F1
#
_cell.length_a   1.000
_cell.length_b   1.000
_cell.length_c   1.000
_cell.angle_alpha   90.00
_cell.angle_beta   90.00
_cell.angle_gamma   90.00
#
_symmetry.space_group_name_H-M   'P 1'
#
loop_
_entity.id
_entity.type
_entity.pdbx_description
1 polymer ?
#
loop_
_entity_poly.entity_id
_entity_poly.type
_entity_poly.pdbx_seq_one_letter_code
_entity_poly.pdbx_strand_id
1 'polypeptide(L)' 'MDTVIKTYKKYRRGIIESFRVKASNGRIEGINRRIKQMKRTAYGYAKPANFFHRIRLQLLNKHVLTSQFTKLMTE' A
#
# COMPACT_ATOMS: atom_id res chain seq x y z
N MET A 1 31.04 4.73 6.00
CA MET A 1 30.11 5.36 5.03
C MET A 1 29.79 4.46 3.83
N ASP A 2 30.27 3.21 3.78
CA ASP A 2 30.21 2.38 2.58
C ASP A 2 28.85 1.75 2.24
N THR A 3 27.94 1.62 3.21
CA THR A 3 26.68 0.88 3.03
C THR A 3 25.74 1.53 2.00
N VAL A 4 25.66 2.87 2.01
CA VAL A 4 24.85 3.61 1.03
C VAL A 4 25.43 3.45 -0.37
N ILE A 5 26.75 3.62 -0.51
CA ILE A 5 27.45 3.47 -1.79
C ILE A 5 27.34 2.04 -2.32
N LYS A 6 27.49 1.03 -1.46
CA LYS A 6 27.30 -0.39 -1.82
C LYS A 6 25.87 -0.66 -2.30
N THR A 7 24.87 -0.13 -1.60
CA THR A 7 23.45 -0.27 -1.97
C THR A 7 23.15 0.40 -3.30
N TYR A 8 23.65 1.63 -3.51
CA TYR A 8 23.52 2.34 -4.78
C TYR A 8 24.15 1.56 -5.94
N LYS A 9 25.38 1.08 -5.79
CA LYS A 9 26.07 0.26 -6.80
C LYS A 9 25.29 -1.02 -7.13
N LYS A 10 24.72 -1.68 -6.11
CA LYS A 10 23.90 -2.89 -6.27
C LYS A 10 22.63 -2.64 -7.09
N TYR A 11 21.92 -1.53 -6.86
CA TYR A 11 20.63 -1.24 -7.49
C TYR A 11 20.69 -0.26 -8.69
N ARG A 12 21.89 0.16 -9.11
CA ARG A 12 22.10 1.17 -10.17
C ARG A 12 21.27 0.95 -11.43
N ARG A 13 21.13 -0.30 -11.88
CA ARG A 13 20.40 -0.65 -13.11
C ARG A 13 18.91 -0.36 -12.97
N GLY A 14 18.31 -0.74 -11.84
CA GLY A 14 16.90 -0.46 -11.56
C GLY A 14 16.62 1.04 -11.42
N ILE A 15 17.58 1.79 -10.87
CA ILE A 15 17.49 3.26 -10.79
C ILE A 15 17.43 3.86 -12.19
N ILE A 16 18.35 3.48 -13.10
CA ILE A 16 18.34 3.97 -14.49
C ILE A 16 17.04 3.64 -15.20
N GLU A 17 16.55 2.40 -15.07
CA GLU A 17 15.28 1.99 -15.69
C GLU A 17 14.08 2.73 -15.10
N SER A 18 14.10 3.10 -13.81
CA SER A 18 13.01 3.86 -13.19
C SER A 18 12.82 5.25 -13.81
N PHE A 19 13.88 5.86 -14.38
CA PHE A 19 13.77 7.13 -15.10
C PHE A 19 13.24 6.97 -16.53
N ARG A 20 13.31 5.77 -17.10
CA ARG A 20 12.83 5.48 -18.46
C ARG A 20 11.33 5.14 -18.48
N VAL A 21 10.84 4.52 -17.42
CA VAL A 21 9.44 4.11 -17.31
C VAL A 21 8.59 5.23 -16.71
N LYS A 22 7.42 5.50 -17.28
CA LYS A 22 6.45 6.49 -16.73
C LYS A 22 5.73 6.02 -15.46
N ALA A 23 6.06 4.82 -14.95
CA ALA A 23 5.40 4.23 -13.81
C ALA A 23 5.80 4.98 -12.53
N SER A 24 4.81 5.54 -11.84
CA SER A 24 5.02 6.22 -10.56
C SER A 24 4.94 5.24 -9.40
N ASN A 25 5.83 5.43 -8.41
CA ASN A 25 5.77 4.73 -7.13
C ASN A 25 4.54 5.14 -6.29
N GLY A 26 3.81 6.20 -6.68
CA GLY A 26 2.70 6.76 -5.91
C GLY A 26 1.59 5.76 -5.57
N ARG A 27 1.31 4.78 -6.44
CA ARG A 27 0.32 3.72 -6.12
C ARG A 27 0.80 2.82 -4.99
N ILE A 28 2.06 2.40 -5.03
CA ILE A 28 2.68 1.52 -4.00
C ILE A 28 2.79 2.29 -2.68
N GLU A 29 3.26 3.54 -2.74
CA GLU A 29 3.35 4.43 -1.59
C GLU A 29 1.97 4.70 -0.96
N GLY A 30 0.95 4.91 -1.77
CA GLY A 30 -0.43 5.07 -1.32
C GLY A 30 -0.96 3.85 -0.57
N ILE A 31 -0.68 2.65 -1.09
CA ILE A 31 -1.03 1.38 -0.42
C ILE A 31 -0.27 1.26 0.91
N ASN A 32 1.04 1.50 0.90
CA ASN A 32 1.87 1.46 2.10
C ASN A 32 1.41 2.46 3.16
N ARG A 33 1.01 3.68 2.75
CA ARG A 33 0.46 4.70 3.66
C ARG A 33 -0.84 4.24 4.30
N ARG A 34 -1.75 3.66 3.51
CA ARG A 34 -3.02 3.10 4.02
C ARG A 34 -2.78 1.97 5.02
N ILE A 35 -1.87 1.03 4.74
CA ILE A 35 -1.52 -0.05 5.68
C ILE A 35 -0.94 0.51 6.97
N LYS A 36 0.00 1.45 6.87
CA LYS A 36 0.57 2.13 8.05
C LYS A 36 -0.50 2.87 8.86
N GLN A 37 -1.46 3.51 8.19
CA GLN A 37 -2.58 4.18 8.87
C GLN A 37 -3.47 3.19 9.60
N MET A 38 -3.86 2.08 8.95
CA MET A 38 -4.63 1.00 9.58
C MET A 38 -3.94 0.46 10.84
N LYS A 39 -2.61 0.29 10.78
CA LYS A 39 -1.83 -0.13 11.95
C LYS A 39 -1.90 0.89 13.10
N ARG A 40 -1.81 2.20 12.81
CA ARG A 40 -1.86 3.27 13.83
C ARG A 40 -3.24 3.39 14.47
N THR A 41 -4.31 3.23 13.71
CA THR A 41 -5.69 3.39 14.21
C THR A 41 -6.20 2.18 14.98
N ALA A 42 -5.54 1.02 14.87
CA ALA A 42 -6.04 -0.22 15.44
C ALA A 42 -5.77 -0.38 16.94
N TYR A 43 -4.88 0.42 17.54
CA TYR A 43 -4.42 0.28 18.94
C TYR A 43 -3.88 -1.12 19.31
N GLY A 44 -3.70 -2.01 18.33
CA GLY A 44 -3.24 -3.38 18.50
C GLY A 44 -4.25 -4.40 17.98
N TYR A 45 -3.75 -5.50 17.43
CA TYR A 45 -4.59 -6.67 17.10
C TYR A 45 -4.13 -7.84 17.94
N ALA A 46 -5.06 -8.49 18.65
CA ALA A 46 -4.75 -9.69 19.45
C ALA A 46 -4.22 -10.84 18.59
N LYS A 47 -4.69 -10.94 17.33
CA LYS A 47 -4.22 -11.92 16.35
C LYS A 47 -3.75 -11.21 15.08
N PRO A 48 -2.54 -11.50 14.56
CA PRO A 48 -2.06 -10.92 13.29
C PRO A 48 -2.99 -11.17 12.11
N ALA A 49 -3.68 -12.33 12.10
CA ALA A 49 -4.68 -12.66 11.09
C ALA A 49 -5.78 -11.59 10.96
N ASN A 50 -6.18 -10.97 12.06
CA ASN A 50 -7.21 -9.93 12.06
C ASN A 50 -6.71 -8.65 11.37
N PHE A 51 -5.42 -8.35 11.47
CA PHE A 51 -4.82 -7.22 10.75
C PHE A 51 -4.81 -7.48 9.23
N PHE A 52 -4.41 -8.67 8.80
CA PHE A 52 -4.45 -9.04 7.37
C PHE A 52 -5.87 -9.06 6.82
N HIS A 53 -6.83 -9.55 7.62
CA HIS A 53 -8.24 -9.49 7.25
C HIS A 53 -8.72 -8.04 7.07
N ARG A 54 -8.37 -7.13 7.98
CA ARG A 54 -8.68 -5.70 7.85
C ARG A 54 -8.06 -5.08 6.58
N ILE A 55 -6.80 -5.39 6.28
CA ILE A 55 -6.13 -4.94 5.06
C ILE A 55 -6.90 -5.41 3.82
N ARG A 56 -7.29 -6.69 3.78
CA ARG A 56 -8.06 -7.28 2.68
C ARG A 56 -9.40 -6.56 2.49
N LEU A 57 -10.16 -6.36 3.57
CA LEU A 57 -11.42 -5.62 3.52
C LEU A 57 -11.23 -4.20 2.96
N GLN A 58 -10.18 -3.49 3.37
CA GLN A 58 -10.02 -2.08 3.06
C GLN A 58 -9.33 -1.78 1.71
N LEU A 59 -8.55 -2.73 1.19
CA LEU A 59 -7.82 -2.60 -0.07
C LEU A 59 -8.45 -3.38 -1.23
N LEU A 60 -9.10 -4.53 -0.97
CA LEU A 60 -9.57 -5.45 -2.02
C LEU A 60 -11.09 -5.44 -2.21
N ASN A 61 -11.90 -5.11 -1.19
CA ASN A 61 -13.37 -5.03 -1.33
C ASN A 61 -13.89 -3.68 -1.86
N LYS A 62 -13.02 -2.88 -2.51
CA LYS A 62 -13.42 -1.56 -3.04
C LYS A 62 -14.64 -1.64 -3.97
N HIS A 63 -14.70 -2.63 -4.86
CA HIS A 63 -15.84 -2.74 -5.79
C HIS A 63 -17.18 -3.01 -5.08
N VAL A 64 -17.21 -3.91 -4.11
CA VAL A 64 -18.43 -4.27 -3.39
C VAL A 64 -18.92 -3.12 -2.50
N LEU A 65 -18.00 -2.44 -1.80
CA LEU A 65 -18.35 -1.32 -0.93
C LEU A 65 -18.82 -0.10 -1.71
N THR A 66 -18.20 0.21 -2.86
CA THR A 66 -18.66 1.33 -3.71
C THR A 66 -20.05 1.04 -4.26
N SER A 67 -20.31 -0.20 -4.71
CA SER A 67 -21.63 -0.60 -5.22
C SER A 67 -22.73 -0.61 -4.15
N GLN A 68 -22.42 -1.07 -2.94
CA GLN A 68 -23.37 -1.04 -1.81
C GLN A 68 -23.65 0.40 -1.34
N PHE A 69 -22.62 1.25 -1.30
CA PHE A 69 -22.78 2.65 -0.92
C PHE A 69 -23.57 3.45 -1.96
N THR A 70 -23.29 3.28 -3.26
CA THR A 70 -24.10 3.94 -4.30
C THR A 70 -25.56 3.49 -4.24
N LYS A 71 -25.83 2.20 -3.98
CA LYS A 71 -27.19 1.69 -3.83
C LYS A 71 -27.94 2.32 -2.65
N LEU A 72 -27.25 2.49 -1.51
CA LEU A 72 -27.79 3.12 -0.30
C LEU A 72 -28.08 4.63 -0.47
N MET A 73 -27.35 5.31 -1.37
CA MET A 73 -27.55 6.74 -1.66
C MET A 73 -28.59 7.00 -2.76
N THR A 74 -29.02 5.95 -3.47
CA THR A 74 -30.05 6.02 -4.53
C THR A 74 -31.42 5.50 -4.09
N GLU A 75 -31.51 4.93 -2.88
CA GLU A 75 -32.77 4.64 -2.17
C GLU A 75 -33.13 5.83 -1.27
#